data_AF-A0A3C2EFN0-F1
#
_entry.id   AF-A0A3C2EFN0-F1
#
_cell.length_a   1.000
_cell.length_b   1.000
_cell.length_c   1.000
_cell.angle_alpha   90.00
_cell.angle_beta   90.00
_cell.angle_gamma   90.00
#
_symmetry.space_group_name_H-M   'P 1'
#
loop_
_entity.id
_entity.type
_entity.pdbx_description
1 polymer ?
#
loop_
_entity_poly.entity_id
_entity_poly.type
_entity_poly.pdbx_seq_one_letter_code
_entity_poly.pdbx_strand_id
1 'polypeptide(L)'
;MKLEVGIYKVQRKDFSEPYGKKHPRPNSNSMHLLTVKKQGNELLCYLDHSMQAEPPERFEDYEIVSRCLKEPIISKCKITLSFSDGAGDQFEWHMQDMWVLKNVLDENRWLQKPFGYVSRKKK
;
A
#
# COMPACT_ATOMS: atom_id res chain seq x y z
N MET A 1 -14.82 12.85 -12.91
CA MET A 1 -15.40 11.49 -12.91
C MET A 1 -16.56 11.45 -11.91
N LYS A 2 -17.77 10.97 -12.27
CA LYS A 2 -18.89 10.85 -11.30
C LYS A 2 -18.92 9.44 -10.74
N LEU A 3 -18.47 9.28 -9.50
CA LEU A 3 -18.49 8.01 -8.77
C LEU A 3 -19.70 7.95 -7.83
N GLU A 4 -20.25 6.76 -7.65
CA GLU A 4 -21.25 6.50 -6.62
C GLU A 4 -20.59 5.92 -5.37
N VAL A 5 -21.32 5.85 -4.27
CA VAL A 5 -20.86 5.17 -3.05
C VAL A 5 -20.66 3.68 -3.34
N GLY A 6 -19.50 3.15 -2.97
CA GLY A 6 -19.17 1.75 -3.21
C GLY A 6 -17.67 1.47 -3.20
N ILE A 7 -17.32 0.22 -3.48
CA ILE A 7 -15.94 -0.24 -3.57
C ILE A 7 -15.64 -0.52 -5.04
N TYR A 8 -14.50 -0.02 -5.51
CA TYR A 8 -14.07 -0.13 -6.89
C TYR A 8 -12.68 -0.75 -6.95
N LYS A 9 -12.46 -1.61 -7.95
CA LYS A 9 -11.14 -2.05 -8.36
C LYS A 9 -10.60 -0.99 -9.34
N VAL A 10 -9.47 -0.38 -9.00
CA VAL A 10 -8.83 0.63 -9.84
C VAL A 10 -7.42 0.21 -10.22
N GLN A 11 -6.97 0.65 -11.38
CA GLN A 11 -5.62 0.40 -11.89
C GLN A 11 -4.94 1.75 -12.06
N ARG A 12 -3.68 1.86 -11.63
CA ARG A 12 -2.90 3.06 -11.91
C ARG A 12 -2.64 3.12 -13.42
N LYS A 13 -2.96 4.25 -14.06
CA LYS A 13 -2.68 4.47 -15.48
C LYS A 13 -1.17 4.39 -15.71
N ASP A 14 -0.80 3.74 -16.80
CA ASP A 14 0.59 3.65 -17.23
C ASP A 14 1.13 5.06 -17.49
N PHE A 15 2.15 5.47 -16.73
CA PHE A 15 2.93 6.66 -17.10
C PHE A 15 3.84 6.29 -18.27
N SER A 16 3.31 6.37 -19.48
CA SER A 16 4.10 6.35 -20.70
C SER A 16 4.76 7.73 -20.92
N GLU A 17 5.57 8.21 -20.00
CA GLU A 17 6.44 9.37 -20.26
C GLU A 17 7.91 8.98 -20.13
N PRO A 18 8.57 8.62 -21.26
CA PRO A 18 10.02 8.55 -21.33
C PRO A 18 10.54 9.96 -21.60
N TYR A 19 10.63 10.82 -20.60
CA TYR A 19 11.45 12.04 -20.70
C TYR A 19 12.47 12.13 -19.56
N GLY A 20 13.72 11.75 -19.89
CA GLY A 20 14.93 12.27 -19.24
C GLY A 20 15.44 11.60 -17.96
N LYS A 21 14.80 10.57 -17.39
CA LYS A 21 15.36 9.88 -16.22
C LYS A 21 16.23 8.69 -16.64
N LYS A 22 17.51 8.70 -16.21
CA LYS A 22 18.51 7.61 -16.37
C LYS A 22 18.06 6.23 -15.84
N HIS A 23 16.94 6.18 -15.11
CA HIS A 23 16.34 4.94 -14.62
C HIS A 23 14.85 4.94 -14.98
N PRO A 24 14.41 4.15 -15.98
CA PRO A 24 12.99 3.88 -16.16
C PRO A 24 12.50 3.23 -14.86
N ARG A 25 11.58 3.89 -14.15
CA ARG A 25 10.91 3.22 -13.02
C ARG A 25 10.07 2.11 -13.62
N PRO A 26 10.20 0.86 -13.15
CA PRO A 26 9.35 -0.22 -13.62
C PRO A 26 7.91 0.16 -13.35
N ASN A 27 7.12 0.13 -14.42
CA ASN A 27 5.71 0.39 -14.42
C ASN A 27 5.03 -0.73 -13.63
N SER A 28 4.74 -0.51 -12.35
CA SER A 28 3.98 -1.48 -11.57
C SER A 28 2.51 -1.28 -11.91
N ASN A 29 2.01 -2.10 -12.85
CA ASN A 29 0.60 -2.36 -13.10
C ASN A 29 -0.04 -2.91 -11.82
N SER A 30 -0.25 -2.00 -10.87
CA SER A 30 -0.70 -2.29 -9.52
C SER A 30 -2.19 -2.05 -9.47
N MET A 31 -2.89 -3.08 -9.01
CA MET A 31 -4.32 -3.03 -8.75
C MET A 31 -4.52 -2.54 -7.33
N HIS A 32 -5.44 -1.59 -7.18
CA HIS A 32 -5.80 -0.98 -5.92
C HIS A 32 -7.31 -1.09 -5.68
N LEU A 33 -7.72 -0.91 -4.43
CA LEU A 33 -9.12 -0.78 -4.04
C LEU A 33 -9.43 0.69 -3.74
N LEU A 34 -10.42 1.26 -4.42
CA LEU A 34 -10.93 2.58 -4.13
C LEU A 34 -12.28 2.46 -3.41
N THR A 35 -12.36 2.93 -2.17
CA THR A 35 -13.61 2.98 -1.41
C THR A 35 -14.17 4.39 -1.45
N VAL A 36 -15.38 4.54 -1.99
CA VAL A 36 -16.11 5.80 -2.08
C VAL A 36 -17.19 5.82 -0.99
N LYS A 37 -17.13 6.81 -0.12
CA LYS A 37 -18.10 7.03 0.96
C LYS A 37 -18.72 8.42 0.83
N LYS A 38 -19.94 8.58 1.34
CA LYS A 38 -20.61 9.88 1.44
C LYS A 38 -20.42 10.43 2.86
N GLN A 39 -19.90 11.64 2.98
CA GLN A 39 -19.80 12.37 4.24
C GLN A 39 -20.53 13.71 4.08
N GLY A 40 -21.72 13.82 4.66
CA GLY A 40 -22.60 14.96 4.42
C GLY A 40 -23.03 15.03 2.95
N ASN A 41 -22.70 16.14 2.29
CA ASN A 41 -23.00 16.36 0.86
C ASN A 41 -21.82 16.00 -0.07
N GLU A 42 -20.68 15.61 0.49
CA GLU A 42 -19.46 15.33 -0.27
C GLU A 42 -19.23 13.83 -0.42
N LEU A 43 -18.54 13.48 -1.51
CA LEU A 43 -18.01 12.14 -1.71
C LEU A 43 -16.52 12.14 -1.38
N LEU A 44 -16.12 11.18 -0.57
CA LEU A 44 -14.75 10.96 -0.17
C LEU A 44 -14.29 9.59 -0.64
N CYS A 45 -13.08 9.57 -1.16
CA CYS A 45 -12.44 8.38 -1.68
C CYS A 45 -11.26 8.00 -0.80
N TYR A 46 -11.11 6.70 -0.57
CA TYR A 46 -10.01 6.10 0.18
C TYR A 46 -9.38 5.04 -0.71
N LEU A 47 -8.11 5.23 -1.06
CA LEU A 47 -7.35 4.25 -1.81
C LEU A 47 -6.70 3.26 -0.85
N ASP A 48 -6.91 1.98 -1.10
CA ASP A 48 -6.55 0.84 -0.27
C ASP A 48 -6.93 1.06 1.20
N HIS A 49 -5.92 1.21 2.05
CA HIS A 49 -6.04 1.44 3.49
C HIS A 49 -5.58 2.86 3.87
N SER A 50 -5.60 3.82 2.94
CA SER A 50 -5.28 5.21 3.24
C SER A 50 -6.11 5.71 4.42
N MET A 51 -5.44 6.31 5.41
CA MET A 51 -6.10 6.99 6.52
C MET A 51 -6.58 8.40 6.13
N GLN A 52 -6.14 8.90 4.98
CA GLN A 52 -6.51 10.22 4.47
C GLN A 52 -7.59 10.07 3.41
N ALA A 53 -8.70 10.75 3.66
CA ALA A 53 -9.81 10.87 2.71
C ALA A 53 -9.48 11.94 1.68
N GLU A 54 -9.69 11.63 0.40
CA GLU A 54 -9.45 12.58 -0.69
C GLU A 54 -10.67 12.70 -1.60
N PRO A 55 -10.92 13.86 -2.23
CA PRO A 55 -11.99 13.99 -3.20
C PRO A 55 -11.70 13.15 -4.46
N PRO A 56 -12.73 12.69 -5.20
CA PRO A 56 -12.58 11.82 -6.37
C PRO A 56 -11.63 12.35 -7.46
N GLU A 57 -11.52 13.67 -7.59
CA GLU A 57 -10.68 14.36 -8.58
C GLU A 57 -9.18 14.14 -8.35
N ARG A 58 -8.76 13.79 -7.13
CA ARG A 58 -7.34 13.46 -6.85
C ARG A 58 -6.89 12.12 -7.44
N PHE A 59 -7.83 11.31 -7.94
CA PHE A 59 -7.57 9.97 -8.48
C PHE A 59 -7.55 9.93 -10.01
N GLU A 60 -7.22 11.03 -10.68
CA GLU A 60 -7.13 11.11 -12.14
C GLU A 60 -6.09 10.15 -12.75
N ASP A 61 -5.05 9.83 -11.98
CA ASP A 61 -4.01 8.85 -12.34
C ASP A 61 -4.51 7.40 -12.29
N TYR A 62 -5.76 7.16 -11.90
CA TYR A 62 -6.35 5.84 -11.81
C TYR A 62 -7.48 5.66 -12.83
N GLU A 63 -7.58 4.44 -13.34
CA GLU A 63 -8.68 3.97 -14.17
C GLU A 63 -9.55 3.00 -13.37
N ILE A 64 -10.87 3.15 -13.47
CA ILE A 64 -11.81 2.21 -12.86
C ILE A 64 -11.87 0.96 -13.74
N VAL A 65 -11.45 -0.17 -13.18
CA VAL A 65 -11.55 -1.46 -13.88
C VAL A 65 -12.92 -2.08 -13.66
N SER A 66 -13.43 -2.07 -12.43
CA SER A 66 -14.75 -2.62 -12.10
C SER A 66 -15.26 -2.16 -10.73
N ARG A 67 -16.58 -2.25 -10.50
CA ARG A 67 -17.19 -2.09 -9.17
C ARG A 67 -17.30 -3.45 -8.48
N CYS A 68 -16.94 -3.51 -7.20
CA CYS A 68 -17.12 -4.72 -6.39
C CYS A 68 -18.59 -4.86 -5.99
N LEU A 69 -19.22 -5.97 -6.41
CA LEU A 69 -20.62 -6.27 -6.07
C LEU A 69 -20.80 -6.77 -4.63
N LYS A 70 -19.74 -7.32 -4.05
CA LYS A 70 -19.67 -7.80 -2.67
C LYS A 70 -18.43 -7.21 -2.01
N GLU A 71 -18.47 -7.11 -0.69
CA GLU A 71 -17.29 -6.71 0.08
C GLU A 71 -16.14 -7.70 -0.16
N PRO A 72 -14.92 -7.22 -0.45
CA PRO A 72 -13.77 -8.09 -0.65
C PRO A 72 -13.43 -8.80 0.65
N ILE A 73 -13.14 -10.10 0.56
CA ILE A 73 -12.81 -10.96 1.71
C ILE A 73 -11.33 -11.28 1.65
N ILE A 74 -10.62 -11.08 2.76
CA ILE A 74 -9.23 -11.52 2.91
C ILE A 74 -9.24 -13.03 3.14
N SER A 75 -8.83 -13.80 2.14
CA SER A 75 -8.79 -15.28 2.22
C SER A 75 -7.43 -15.83 2.62
N LYS A 76 -6.34 -15.10 2.34
CA LYS A 76 -4.95 -15.49 2.64
C LYS A 76 -4.15 -14.23 2.97
N CYS A 77 -3.70 -14.11 4.21
CA CYS A 77 -2.75 -13.08 4.59
C CYS A 77 -1.32 -13.64 4.40
N LYS A 78 -0.44 -12.85 3.78
CA LYS A 78 0.98 -13.14 3.69
C LYS A 78 1.73 -11.86 4.03
N ILE A 79 2.53 -11.92 5.08
CA ILE A 79 3.48 -10.89 5.48
C ILE A 79 4.85 -11.38 5.03
N THR A 80 5.56 -10.54 4.28
CA THR A 80 6.94 -10.81 3.86
C THR A 80 7.88 -9.81 4.52
N LEU A 81 8.89 -10.31 5.23
CA LEU A 81 10.03 -9.51 5.67
C LEU A 81 11.21 -9.85 4.78
N SER A 82 11.82 -8.84 4.18
CA SER A 82 13.03 -9.01 3.36
C SER A 82 14.16 -8.19 3.99
N PHE A 83 15.34 -8.80 4.14
CA PHE A 83 16.52 -8.13 4.68
C PHE A 83 17.80 -8.68 4.04
N SER A 84 18.86 -7.89 4.10
CA SER A 84 20.20 -8.29 3.67
C SER A 84 21.16 -8.31 4.84
N ASP A 85 22.09 -9.26 4.81
CA ASP A 85 23.19 -9.28 5.79
C ASP A 85 24.35 -8.36 5.36
N GLY A 86 25.44 -8.39 6.13
CA GLY A 86 26.64 -7.61 5.84
C GLY A 86 27.45 -8.10 4.64
N ALA A 87 27.22 -9.33 4.16
CA ALA A 87 27.82 -9.89 2.96
C ALA A 87 27.01 -9.56 1.70
N GLY A 88 25.77 -9.07 1.87
CA GLY A 88 24.85 -8.75 0.78
C GLY A 88 23.90 -9.90 0.42
N ASP A 89 23.93 -11.00 1.18
CA ASP A 89 23.00 -12.11 1.00
C ASP A 89 21.58 -11.68 1.38
N GLN A 90 20.60 -12.09 0.57
CA GLN A 90 19.20 -11.74 0.75
C GLN A 90 18.44 -12.85 1.45
N PHE A 91 17.64 -12.46 2.43
CA PHE A 91 16.78 -13.33 3.20
C PHE A 91 15.34 -12.86 3.11
N GLU A 92 14.42 -13.81 2.95
CA GLU A 92 12.98 -13.55 2.97
C GLU A 92 12.30 -14.45 4.00
N TRP A 93 11.54 -13.84 4.91
CA TRP A 93 10.69 -14.54 5.85
C TRP A 93 9.23 -14.33 5.47
N HIS A 94 8.45 -15.40 5.55
CA HIS A 94 7.03 -15.40 5.23
C HIS A 94 6.21 -15.79 6.45
N MET A 95 5.20 -14.99 6.76
CA MET A 95 4.37 -15.16 7.96
C MET A 95 2.90 -15.02 7.57
N GLN A 96 2.03 -15.79 8.21
CA GLN A 96 0.61 -15.84 7.84
C GLN A 96 -0.25 -14.86 8.65
N ASP A 97 0.25 -14.36 9.77
CA ASP A 97 -0.50 -13.45 10.63
C ASP A 97 0.41 -12.43 11.35
N MET A 98 -0.21 -11.34 11.81
CA MET A 98 0.47 -10.24 12.49
C MET A 98 0.97 -10.59 13.89
N TRP A 99 0.39 -11.61 14.54
CA TRP A 99 0.79 -12.01 15.88
C TRP A 99 2.15 -12.72 15.85
N VAL A 100 2.34 -13.61 14.87
CA VAL A 100 3.64 -14.25 14.62
C VAL A 100 4.66 -13.16 14.25
N LEU A 101 4.29 -12.17 13.41
CA LEU A 101 5.17 -11.03 13.11
C LEU A 101 5.63 -10.32 14.38
N LYS A 102 4.69 -10.00 15.27
CA LYS A 102 5.00 -9.34 16.55
C LYS A 102 5.97 -10.17 17.38
N ASN A 103 5.70 -11.47 17.55
CA ASN A 103 6.57 -12.36 18.35
C ASN A 103 7.98 -12.43 17.78
N VAL A 104 8.11 -12.57 16.45
CA VAL A 104 9.41 -12.57 15.78
C VAL A 104 10.17 -11.27 16.00
N LEU A 105 9.50 -10.12 15.91
CA LEU A 105 10.13 -8.81 16.17
C LEU A 105 10.50 -8.62 17.65
N ASP A 106 9.72 -9.16 18.58
CA ASP A 106 10.00 -9.08 20.02
C ASP A 106 11.22 -9.93 20.41
N GLU A 107 11.33 -11.14 19.84
CA GLU A 107 12.46 -12.06 20.05
C GLU A 107 13.73 -11.59 19.32
N ASN A 108 13.58 -11.02 18.13
CA ASN A 108 14.68 -10.56 17.29
C ASN A 108 14.77 -9.03 17.30
N ARG A 109 15.08 -8.44 18.46
CA ARG A 109 15.12 -6.97 18.65
C ARG A 109 16.01 -6.22 17.64
N TRP A 110 16.98 -6.88 17.02
CA TRP A 110 17.82 -6.30 15.97
C TRP A 110 17.04 -6.03 14.67
N LEU A 111 15.98 -6.79 14.37
CA LEU A 111 15.06 -6.56 13.25
C LEU A 111 14.14 -5.35 13.46
N GLN A 112 14.00 -4.86 14.70
CA GLN A 112 13.23 -3.64 14.98
C GLN A 112 13.94 -2.37 14.50
N LYS A 113 15.20 -2.45 14.04
CA LYS A 113 16.03 -1.29 13.65
C LYS A 113 15.79 -0.76 12.22
N PRO A 114 14.53 -0.73 11.75
CA PRO A 114 14.06 0.51 11.10
C PRO A 114 12.77 1.08 11.70
N PHE A 115 12.09 0.35 12.58
CA PHE A 115 10.80 0.72 13.19
C PHE A 115 10.95 1.35 14.58
N GLY A 116 12.10 1.14 15.24
CA GLY A 116 12.44 1.75 16.51
C GLY A 116 12.77 3.23 16.33
N TYR A 117 11.92 4.09 16.88
CA TYR A 117 12.12 5.52 17.09
C TYR A 117 13.59 5.81 17.46
N VAL A 118 14.39 6.33 16.52
CA VAL A 118 15.71 6.85 16.84
C VAL A 118 15.46 8.08 17.70
N SER A 119 15.65 7.97 19.02
CA SER A 119 15.72 9.16 19.85
C SER A 119 16.86 10.00 19.29
N ARG A 120 16.52 11.13 18.65
CA ARG A 120 17.52 12.10 18.20
C ARG A 120 18.35 12.45 19.44
N LYS A 121 19.61 12.00 19.49
CA LYS A 121 20.57 12.51 20.47
C LYS A 121 20.55 14.02 20.32
N LYS A 122 20.09 14.73 21.34
CA LYS A 122 20.23 16.18 21.41
C LYS A 122 21.74 16.47 21.36
N LYS A 123 22.16 17.19 20.33
CA LYS A 123 23.48 17.83 20.29
C LYS A 123 23.50 18.95 21.32
#